data_AF-A0A078L472-F1
#
_entry.id   AF-A0A078L472-F1
#
_cell.length_a   1.000
_cell.length_b   1.000
_cell.length_c   1.000
_cell.angle_alpha   90.00
_cell.angle_beta   90.00
_cell.angle_gamma   90.00
#
_symmetry.space_group_name_H-M   'P 1'
#
loop_
_entity.id
_entity.type
_entity.pdbx_description
1 polymer ?
#
loop_
_entity_poly.entity_id
_entity_poly.type
_entity_poly.pdbx_seq_one_letter_code
_entity_poly.pdbx_strand_id
1 'polypeptide(L)'
;MKSGIDKLDSVKQAFKQWRVTRTKRGYIPDELWEQVKELLPDYTPSKIGIHLGLSPIQIRKKLEPQENGCMQFVEVKQKYSRLGLDVLSDNDKVCSVEVHRPCGSILKIDAVPMHMASKLMLDFMG
;
A
#
# COMPACT_ATOMS: atom_id res chain seq x y z
N MET A 1 -7.52 33.38 -6.76
CA MET A 1 -6.51 32.33 -7.05
C MET A 1 -7.17 31.24 -7.87
N LYS A 2 -6.82 31.12 -9.16
CA LYS A 2 -7.40 30.17 -10.14
C LYS A 2 -6.38 29.10 -10.60
N SER A 3 -5.22 28.99 -9.95
CA SER A 3 -4.07 28.24 -10.52
C SER A 3 -4.27 26.73 -10.61
N GLY A 4 -5.15 26.13 -9.79
CA GLY A 4 -5.39 24.68 -9.82
C GLY A 4 -6.07 24.19 -11.11
N ILE A 5 -6.93 25.00 -11.71
CA ILE A 5 -7.66 24.64 -12.94
C ILE A 5 -6.71 24.72 -14.14
N ASP A 6 -5.93 25.80 -14.22
CA ASP A 6 -4.94 26.02 -15.28
C ASP A 6 -3.90 24.89 -15.33
N LYS A 7 -3.48 24.40 -14.16
CA LYS A 7 -2.52 23.30 -14.06
C LYS A 7 -3.08 21.97 -14.56
N LEU A 8 -4.29 21.60 -14.14
CA LEU A 8 -4.94 20.37 -14.59
C LEU A 8 -5.18 20.39 -16.11
N ASP A 9 -5.58 21.53 -16.67
CA ASP A 9 -5.81 21.67 -18.10
C ASP A 9 -4.52 21.63 -18.93
N SER A 10 -3.42 22.19 -18.41
CA SER A 10 -2.08 22.04 -19.00
C SER A 10 -1.65 20.57 -19.09
N VAL A 11 -1.80 19.81 -17.99
CA VAL A 11 -1.46 18.37 -17.99
C VAL A 11 -2.35 17.57 -18.94
N LYS A 12 -3.66 17.89 -19.04
CA LYS A 12 -4.54 17.28 -20.04
C LYS A 12 -4.03 17.51 -21.45
N GLN A 13 -3.55 18.71 -21.76
CA GLN A 13 -3.02 19.05 -23.09
C GLN A 13 -1.74 18.26 -23.38
N ALA A 14 -0.82 18.14 -22.42
CA ALA A 14 0.40 17.36 -22.56
C ALA A 14 0.08 15.87 -22.84
N PHE A 15 -0.86 15.28 -22.09
CA PHE A 15 -1.32 13.91 -22.32
C PHE A 15 -2.01 13.73 -23.68
N LYS A 16 -2.77 14.73 -24.14
CA LYS A 16 -3.40 14.72 -25.47
C LYS A 16 -2.34 14.75 -26.57
N GLN A 17 -1.35 15.63 -26.46
CA GLN A 17 -0.25 15.72 -27.42
C GLN A 17 0.53 14.41 -27.50
N TRP A 18 0.92 13.84 -26.36
CA TRP A 18 1.62 12.56 -26.30
C TRP A 18 0.82 11.41 -26.94
N ARG A 19 -0.51 11.35 -26.74
CA ARG A 19 -1.34 10.33 -27.39
C ARG A 19 -1.41 10.47 -28.91
N VAL A 20 -1.30 11.69 -29.43
CA VAL A 20 -1.31 11.96 -30.87
C VAL A 20 0.07 11.65 -31.48
N THR A 21 1.15 11.96 -30.76
CA THR A 21 2.52 11.76 -31.26
C THR A 21 3.04 10.34 -31.06
N ARG A 22 2.41 9.51 -30.21
CA ARG A 22 2.82 8.11 -30.04
C ARG A 22 2.47 7.26 -31.28
N THR A 23 3.46 6.58 -31.82
CA THR A 23 3.33 5.69 -32.98
C THR A 23 2.91 4.26 -32.62
N LYS A 24 3.04 3.85 -31.35
CA LYS A 24 2.62 2.54 -30.81
C LYS A 24 2.00 2.70 -29.41
N ARG A 25 1.40 1.62 -28.87
CA ARG A 25 1.10 1.52 -27.42
C ARG A 25 2.41 1.54 -26.64
N GLY A 26 2.92 2.73 -26.38
CA GLY A 26 4.13 2.98 -25.59
C GLY A 26 3.80 3.26 -24.13
N TYR A 27 4.80 3.05 -23.28
CA TYR A 27 4.77 3.50 -21.90
C TYR A 27 4.59 5.02 -21.83
N ILE A 28 3.93 5.50 -20.77
CA ILE A 28 3.83 6.92 -20.46
C ILE A 28 5.23 7.39 -20.03
N PRO A 29 5.81 8.42 -20.69
CA PRO A 29 7.09 9.01 -20.32
C PRO A 29 7.10 9.52 -18.88
N ASP A 30 8.26 9.44 -18.22
CA ASP A 30 8.42 9.88 -16.82
C ASP A 30 8.13 11.37 -16.64
N GLU A 31 8.40 12.20 -17.66
CA GLU A 31 8.06 13.63 -17.68
C GLU A 31 6.56 13.88 -17.46
N LEU A 32 5.70 13.03 -18.05
CA LEU A 32 4.26 13.13 -17.84
C LEU A 32 3.85 12.64 -16.45
N TRP A 33 4.58 11.68 -15.89
CA TRP A 33 4.33 11.20 -14.51
C TRP A 33 4.70 12.25 -13.47
N GLU A 34 5.79 13.00 -13.66
CA GLU A 34 6.13 14.12 -12.77
C GLU A 34 5.05 15.20 -12.79
N GLN A 35 4.50 15.53 -13.96
CA GLN A 35 3.37 16.46 -14.04
C GLN A 35 2.12 15.95 -13.30
N VAL A 36 1.86 14.64 -13.34
CA VAL A 36 0.74 14.04 -12.60
C VAL A 36 1.00 14.07 -11.09
N LYS A 37 2.25 13.87 -10.66
CA LYS A 37 2.66 13.93 -9.25
C LYS A 37 2.39 15.30 -8.65
N GLU A 38 2.64 16.35 -9.44
CA GLU A 38 2.35 17.71 -9.02
C GLU A 38 0.85 18.03 -8.87
N LEU A 39 -0.05 17.20 -9.40
CA LEU A 39 -1.51 17.34 -9.23
C LEU A 39 -2.03 16.63 -7.98
N LEU A 40 -1.27 15.72 -7.37
CA LEU A 40 -1.69 14.95 -6.20
C LEU A 40 -2.04 15.78 -4.96
N PRO A 41 -1.39 16.93 -4.68
CA PRO A 41 -1.77 17.78 -3.55
C PRO A 41 -3.18 18.37 -3.68
N ASP A 42 -3.61 18.64 -4.92
CA ASP A 42 -4.86 19.38 -5.21
C ASP A 42 -6.01 18.46 -5.67
N TYR A 43 -5.68 17.24 -6.13
CA TYR A 43 -6.64 16.34 -6.76
C TYR A 43 -6.43 14.88 -6.34
N THR A 44 -7.53 14.17 -6.09
CA THR A 44 -7.48 12.73 -5.80
C THR A 44 -7.07 11.93 -7.04
N PRO A 45 -6.40 10.77 -6.90
CA PRO A 45 -6.04 9.90 -8.02
C PRO A 45 -7.21 9.52 -8.92
N SER A 46 -8.41 9.36 -8.35
CA SER A 46 -9.63 9.08 -9.12
C SER A 46 -10.02 10.24 -10.05
N LYS A 47 -9.97 11.48 -9.54
CA LYS A 47 -10.31 12.68 -10.31
C LYS A 47 -9.28 12.94 -11.41
N ILE A 48 -8.00 12.77 -11.09
CA ILE A 48 -6.91 12.82 -12.07
C ILE A 48 -7.11 11.73 -13.14
N GLY A 49 -7.41 10.50 -12.74
CA GLY A 49 -7.62 9.37 -13.64
C GLY A 49 -8.73 9.60 -14.65
N ILE A 50 -9.87 10.16 -14.22
CA ILE A 50 -10.99 10.53 -15.11
C ILE A 50 -10.53 11.55 -16.16
N HIS A 51 -9.83 12.60 -15.74
CA HIS A 51 -9.41 13.67 -16.64
C HIS A 51 -8.27 13.27 -17.59
N LEU A 52 -7.34 12.46 -17.10
CA LEU A 52 -6.17 12.05 -17.85
C LEU A 52 -6.35 10.70 -18.53
N GLY A 53 -7.50 10.03 -18.43
CA GLY A 53 -7.71 8.70 -19.01
C GLY A 53 -6.71 7.66 -18.49
N LEU A 54 -6.39 7.74 -17.20
CA LEU A 54 -5.49 6.83 -16.49
C LEU A 54 -6.28 6.01 -15.47
N SER A 55 -5.87 4.77 -15.24
CA SER A 55 -6.42 4.01 -14.13
C SER A 55 -5.94 4.62 -12.81
N PRO A 56 -6.84 4.86 -11.84
CA PRO A 56 -6.45 5.30 -10.49
C PRO A 56 -5.41 4.36 -9.85
N ILE A 57 -5.46 3.07 -10.17
CA ILE A 57 -4.50 2.06 -9.69
C ILE A 57 -3.11 2.31 -10.29
N GLN A 58 -3.03 2.68 -11.57
CA GLN A 58 -1.76 3.01 -12.22
C GLN A 58 -1.11 4.25 -11.59
N ILE A 59 -1.91 5.26 -11.26
CA ILE A 59 -1.45 6.48 -10.60
C ILE A 59 -0.87 6.14 -9.23
N ARG A 60 -1.60 5.39 -8.40
CA ARG A 60 -1.13 4.95 -7.08
C ARG A 60 0.16 4.14 -7.17
N LYS A 61 0.19 3.12 -8.04
CA LYS A 61 1.37 2.25 -8.21
C LYS A 61 2.63 3.00 -8.68
N LYS A 62 2.46 4.06 -9.47
CA LYS A 62 3.58 4.83 -10.04
C LYS A 62 4.03 6.01 -9.18
N LEU A 63 3.12 6.63 -8.43
CA LEU A 63 3.38 7.92 -7.78
C LEU A 63 3.23 7.91 -6.26
N GLU A 64 2.42 7.01 -5.69
CA GLU A 64 2.52 6.79 -4.26
C GLU A 64 3.82 6.03 -4.04
N PRO A 65 4.61 6.39 -2.99
CA PRO A 65 5.66 5.51 -2.54
C PRO A 65 5.01 4.14 -2.37
N GLN A 66 5.46 3.14 -3.13
CA GLN A 66 5.34 1.80 -2.59
C GLN A 66 6.06 1.89 -1.26
N GLU A 67 5.30 1.91 -0.16
CA GLU A 67 5.77 1.28 1.05
C GLU A 67 6.11 -0.12 0.58
N ASN A 68 7.39 -0.30 0.26
CA ASN A 68 7.94 -1.45 -0.44
C ASN A 68 7.77 -2.67 0.44
N GLY A 69 6.56 -3.23 0.55
CA GLY A 69 6.25 -4.41 1.34
C GLY A 69 6.98 -4.47 2.68
N CYS A 70 7.27 -3.33 3.32
CA CYS A 70 8.02 -3.32 4.55
C CYS A 70 6.98 -3.70 5.59
N MET A 71 6.91 -5.00 5.84
CA MET A 71 6.08 -5.58 6.87
C MET A 71 6.33 -4.79 8.14
N GLN A 72 5.31 -4.05 8.56
CA GLN A 72 5.38 -3.27 9.79
C GLN A 72 5.08 -4.24 10.93
N PHE A 73 6.13 -4.73 11.58
CA PHE A 73 6.00 -5.54 12.78
C PHE A 73 5.57 -4.63 13.93
N VAL A 74 4.32 -4.78 14.37
CA VAL A 74 3.80 -4.09 15.55
C VAL A 74 3.71 -5.10 16.68
N GLU A 75 4.56 -4.97 17.69
CA GLU A 75 4.46 -5.76 18.91
C GLU A 75 3.25 -5.27 19.73
N VAL A 76 2.16 -6.03 19.72
CA VAL A 76 1.00 -5.75 20.57
C VAL A 76 1.33 -6.23 21.98
N LYS A 77 1.70 -5.29 22.86
CA LYS A 77 1.79 -5.55 24.30
C LYS A 77 0.40 -5.80 24.86
N GLN A 78 -0.01 -7.06 24.88
CA GLN A 78 -1.22 -7.49 25.56
C GLN A 78 -1.08 -7.15 27.05
N LYS A 79 -1.90 -6.22 27.53
CA LYS A 79 -2.04 -5.98 28.97
C LYS A 79 -2.77 -7.20 29.55
N TYR A 80 -2.01 -8.22 29.94
CA TYR A 80 -2.54 -9.28 30.78
C TYR A 80 -3.09 -8.63 32.05
N SER A 81 -4.40 -8.62 32.18
CA SER A 81 -5.07 -8.39 33.46
C SER A 81 -4.47 -9.42 34.42
N ARG A 82 -3.67 -8.95 35.37
CA ARG A 82 -3.02 -9.76 36.42
C ARG A 82 -4.05 -10.69 37.06
N LEU A 83 -4.07 -11.96 36.69
CA LEU A 83 -4.43 -13.07 37.55
C LEU A 83 -3.68 -14.32 37.04
N GLY A 84 -2.72 -14.80 37.84
CA GLY A 84 -2.08 -16.11 37.67
C GLY A 84 -0.68 -16.09 37.07
N LEU A 85 0.29 -15.58 37.83
CA LEU A 85 1.66 -16.07 37.73
C LEU A 85 1.66 -17.48 38.35
N ASP A 86 1.82 -18.52 37.54
CA ASP A 86 2.43 -19.74 38.03
C ASP A 86 3.39 -20.32 37.00
N VAL A 87 4.59 -20.56 37.48
CA VAL A 87 5.76 -21.08 36.79
C VAL A 87 5.54 -22.56 36.55
N LEU A 88 5.04 -22.97 35.38
CA LEU A 88 5.06 -24.38 34.97
C LEU A 88 5.27 -24.53 33.46
N SER A 89 6.35 -25.27 33.12
CA SER A 89 6.67 -25.93 31.84
C SER A 89 6.68 -25.07 30.56
N ASP A 90 7.89 -24.89 30.01
CA ASP A 90 8.18 -24.10 28.80
C ASP A 90 7.58 -24.68 27.49
N ASN A 91 6.81 -25.77 27.55
CA ASN A 91 6.29 -26.48 26.38
C ASN A 91 4.87 -26.08 25.95
N ASP A 92 4.09 -25.39 26.79
CA ASP A 92 2.67 -25.10 26.51
C ASP A 92 2.36 -23.60 26.28
N LYS A 93 3.39 -22.77 26.10
CA LYS A 93 3.19 -21.35 25.77
C LYS A 93 2.68 -21.20 24.35
N VAL A 94 1.37 -21.01 24.24
CA VAL A 94 0.69 -20.61 23.00
C VAL A 94 0.68 -19.08 22.87
N CYS A 95 0.86 -18.57 21.66
CA CYS A 95 0.76 -17.15 21.35
C CYS A 95 -0.31 -16.89 20.28
N SER A 96 -0.87 -15.68 20.29
CA SER A 96 -1.76 -15.22 19.24
C SER A 96 -0.96 -14.47 18.16
N VAL A 97 -1.13 -14.85 16.89
CA VAL A 97 -0.48 -14.23 15.74
C VAL A 97 -1.53 -13.58 14.85
N GLU A 98 -1.35 -12.30 14.54
CA GLU A 98 -2.20 -11.56 13.60
C GLU A 98 -1.33 -11.01 12.45
N VAL A 99 -1.68 -11.35 11.20
CA VAL A 99 -0.96 -10.95 9.99
C VAL A 99 -1.89 -10.13 9.10
N HIS A 100 -1.50 -8.90 8.82
CA HIS A 100 -2.26 -7.97 7.98
C HIS A 100 -1.64 -7.90 6.58
N ARG A 101 -2.46 -8.13 5.55
CA ARG A 101 -2.04 -7.91 4.16
C ARG A 101 -2.40 -6.49 3.70
N PRO A 102 -1.61 -5.87 2.79
CA PRO A 102 -1.95 -4.57 2.19
C PRO A 102 -3.30 -4.53 1.47
N CYS A 103 -3.83 -5.68 1.03
CA CYS A 103 -5.15 -5.79 0.41
C CYS A 103 -6.33 -5.77 1.41
N GLY A 104 -6.05 -5.66 2.72
CA GLY A 104 -7.05 -5.61 3.79
C GLY A 104 -7.44 -6.97 4.36
N SER A 105 -6.88 -8.08 3.85
CA SER A 105 -7.10 -9.41 4.44
C SER A 105 -6.30 -9.57 5.76
N ILE A 106 -6.92 -10.21 6.76
CA ILE A 106 -6.31 -10.45 8.07
C ILE A 106 -6.31 -11.96 8.34
N LEU A 107 -5.15 -12.51 8.70
CA LEU A 107 -5.03 -13.85 9.27
C LEU A 107 -4.85 -13.71 10.78
N LYS A 108 -5.75 -14.29 11.57
CA LYS A 108 -5.67 -14.30 13.03
C LYS A 108 -5.63 -15.75 13.53
N ILE A 109 -4.64 -16.06 14.35
CA ILE A 109 -4.50 -17.37 14.98
C ILE A 109 -4.35 -17.14 16.48
N ASP A 110 -5.29 -17.64 17.28
CA ASP A 110 -5.36 -17.32 18.71
C ASP A 110 -4.50 -18.22 19.61
N ALA A 111 -4.07 -19.40 19.11
CA ALA A 111 -3.28 -20.36 19.88
C ALA A 111 -2.27 -21.10 19.00
N VAL A 112 -1.09 -20.50 18.81
CA VAL A 112 0.06 -21.12 18.13
C VAL A 112 1.12 -21.49 19.16
N PRO A 113 1.58 -22.75 19.23
CA PRO A 113 2.75 -23.07 20.05
C PRO A 113 3.93 -22.19 19.64
N MET A 114 4.59 -21.53 20.60
CA MET A 114 5.64 -20.53 20.28
C MET A 114 6.71 -21.05 19.30
N HIS A 115 7.08 -22.33 19.42
CA HIS A 115 8.08 -22.95 18.53
C HIS A 115 7.62 -23.09 17.06
N MET A 116 6.31 -23.04 16.79
CA MET A 116 5.75 -23.09 15.43
C MET A 116 5.46 -21.70 14.84
N ALA A 117 5.45 -20.64 15.65
CA ALA A 117 5.09 -19.29 15.19
C ALA A 117 6.02 -18.80 14.06
N SER A 118 7.33 -19.02 14.19
CA SER A 118 8.31 -18.65 13.16
C SER A 118 8.09 -19.42 11.85
N LYS A 119 7.82 -20.72 11.93
CA LYS A 119 7.53 -21.56 10.76
C LYS A 119 6.25 -21.12 10.05
N LEU A 120 5.17 -20.85 10.80
CA LEU A 120 3.91 -20.37 10.25
C LEU A 120 4.06 -19.02 9.55
N MET A 121 4.86 -18.11 10.12
CA MET A 121 5.17 -16.83 9.46
C MET A 121 5.91 -17.05 8.13
N LEU A 122 6.91 -17.95 8.11
CA LEU A 122 7.65 -18.29 6.89
C LEU A 122 6.75 -18.94 5.83
N ASP A 123 5.93 -19.92 6.21
CA ASP A 123 5.04 -20.65 5.29
C ASP A 123 3.95 -19.73 4.69
N PHE A 124 3.50 -18.71 5.43
CA PHE A 124 2.50 -17.76 4.93
C PHE A 124 3.09 -16.66 4.04
N MET A 125 4.41 -16.44 4.13
CA MET A 125 5.15 -15.41 3.40
C MET A 125 5.89 -15.94 2.17
N GLY A 126 5.96 -17.27 2.00
CA GLY A 126 6.52 -17.96 0.82
C GLY A 126 5.66 -17.85 -0.43
#